data_AF-A0A954LSB2-F1
#
_entry.id   AF-A0A954LSB2-F1
#
_cell.length_a   1.000
_cell.length_b   1.000
_cell.length_c   1.000
_cell.angle_alpha   90.00
_cell.angle_beta   90.00
_cell.angle_gamma   90.00
#
_symmetry.space_group_name_H-M   'P 1'
#
loop_
_entity.id
_entity.type
_entity.pdbx_description
1 polymer ?
#
loop_
_entity_poly.entity_id
_entity_poly.type
_entity_poly.pdbx_seq_one_letter_code
_entity_poly.pdbx_strand_id
1 'polypeptide(L)'
;MWFTETAWPPMVILSVIGIVCLWMWSQGRAMFYLVVGILCGAGVVGSFLADQLIITDREQVELSVLTLADDVRRMDEANTLAHISARQDGLKSVIKSGFELIADIEYLNITDVSVEIIGGGGRARSHFRANGGIHVKGHGDVGHQPTRWELTWQKESEDWKVIEIQRLNPITGEEIGTLSRQE
;
A
#
# COMPACT_ATOMS: atom_id res chain seq x y z
N MET A 1 -16.17 11.71 -6.84
CA MET A 1 -16.91 10.58 -6.24
C MET A 1 -17.40 9.70 -7.37
N TRP A 2 -16.60 8.71 -7.76
CA TRP A 2 -16.91 7.76 -8.85
C TRP A 2 -17.44 6.47 -8.21
N PHE A 3 -18.34 5.77 -8.90
CA PHE A 3 -18.73 4.37 -8.69
C PHE A 3 -17.56 3.33 -8.60
N THR A 4 -16.28 3.74 -8.51
CA THR A 4 -15.11 2.86 -8.70
C THR A 4 -14.24 2.61 -7.46
N GLU A 5 -14.63 3.06 -6.26
CA GLU A 5 -13.87 2.61 -5.07
C GLU A 5 -14.13 1.14 -4.73
N THR A 6 -15.24 0.56 -5.23
CA THR A 6 -15.56 -0.85 -5.03
C THR A 6 -16.41 -1.35 -6.22
N ALA A 7 -15.96 -2.40 -6.95
CA ALA A 7 -16.65 -2.89 -8.15
C ALA A 7 -17.90 -3.77 -7.87
N TRP A 8 -18.20 -4.07 -6.60
CA TRP A 8 -19.35 -4.89 -6.21
C TRP A 8 -20.73 -4.33 -6.59
N PRO A 9 -21.05 -3.01 -6.58
CA PRO A 9 -22.41 -2.57 -6.84
C PRO A 9 -22.91 -2.87 -8.27
N PRO A 10 -22.14 -2.58 -9.35
CA PRO A 10 -22.57 -2.96 -10.69
C PRO A 10 -22.57 -4.47 -10.88
N MET A 11 -21.65 -5.22 -10.27
CA MET A 11 -21.68 -6.69 -10.33
C MET A 11 -22.97 -7.27 -9.73
N VAL A 12 -23.41 -6.76 -8.57
CA VAL A 12 -24.66 -7.20 -7.92
C VAL A 12 -25.87 -6.84 -8.78
N ILE A 13 -25.95 -5.61 -9.29
CA ILE A 13 -27.08 -5.16 -10.12
C ILE A 13 -27.17 -6.01 -11.39
N LEU A 14 -26.07 -6.20 -12.11
CA LEU A 14 -26.02 -7.02 -13.33
C LEU A 14 -26.34 -8.49 -13.05
N SER A 15 -25.89 -9.03 -11.91
CA SER A 15 -26.20 -10.40 -11.50
C SER A 15 -27.70 -10.59 -11.25
N VAL A 16 -28.34 -9.67 -10.52
CA VAL A 16 -29.78 -9.75 -10.23
C VAL A 16 -30.60 -9.66 -11.52
N ILE A 17 -30.27 -8.71 -12.41
CA ILE A 17 -30.97 -8.56 -13.69
C ILE A 17 -30.75 -9.81 -14.56
N GLY A 18 -29.52 -10.31 -14.64
CA GLY A 18 -29.18 -11.51 -15.39
C GLY A 18 -29.96 -12.74 -14.92
N ILE A 19 -30.05 -12.96 -13.61
CA ILE A 19 -30.80 -14.08 -13.01
C ILE A 19 -32.29 -13.96 -13.34
N VAL A 20 -32.89 -12.78 -13.21
CA VAL A 20 -34.31 -12.56 -13.51
C VAL A 20 -34.60 -12.81 -15.00
N CYS A 21 -33.73 -12.34 -15.90
CA CYS A 21 -33.88 -12.56 -17.33
C CYS A 21 -33.73 -14.05 -17.70
N LEU A 22 -32.75 -14.76 -17.14
CA LEU A 22 -32.58 -16.20 -17.36
C LEU A 22 -33.77 -17.00 -16.81
N TRP A 23 -34.30 -16.62 -15.65
CA TRP A 23 -35.51 -17.24 -15.09
C TRP A 23 -36.74 -16.99 -15.97
N MET A 24 -36.95 -15.76 -16.45
CA MET A 24 -38.04 -15.45 -17.38
C MET A 24 -37.93 -16.24 -18.69
N TRP A 25 -36.72 -16.42 -19.22
CA TRP A 25 -36.47 -17.25 -20.39
C TRP A 25 -36.80 -18.73 -20.12
N SER A 26 -36.43 -19.26 -18.95
CA SER A 26 -36.72 -20.65 -18.58
C SER A 26 -38.22 -21.00 -18.52
N GLN A 27 -39.08 -19.99 -18.38
CA GLN A 27 -40.54 -20.15 -18.45
C GLN A 27 -41.11 -20.11 -19.89
N GLY A 28 -40.26 -20.20 -20.92
CA GLY A 28 -40.68 -20.22 -22.33
C GLY A 28 -40.96 -18.84 -22.93
N ARG A 29 -40.51 -17.75 -22.29
CA ARG A 29 -40.62 -16.40 -22.86
C ARG A 29 -39.61 -16.17 -23.99
N ALA A 30 -39.77 -15.05 -24.69
CA ALA A 30 -38.99 -14.67 -25.88
C ALA A 30 -37.47 -14.83 -25.72
N MET A 31 -36.80 -15.20 -26.82
CA MET A 31 -35.34 -15.36 -26.90
C MET A 31 -34.55 -14.10 -26.49
N PHE A 32 -35.19 -12.93 -26.54
CA PHE A 32 -34.65 -11.67 -26.03
C PHE A 32 -34.12 -11.76 -24.59
N TYR A 33 -34.82 -12.47 -23.69
CA TYR A 33 -34.41 -12.60 -22.30
C TYR A 33 -33.11 -13.43 -22.12
N LEU A 34 -32.87 -14.40 -23.00
CA LEU A 34 -31.60 -15.14 -23.03
C LEU A 34 -30.45 -14.21 -23.40
N VAL A 35 -30.61 -13.40 -24.44
CA VAL A 35 -29.59 -12.47 -24.91
C VAL A 35 -29.24 -11.45 -23.83
N VAL A 36 -30.24 -10.86 -23.18
CA VAL A 36 -30.02 -9.93 -22.06
C VAL A 36 -29.34 -10.62 -20.89
N GLY A 37 -29.75 -11.85 -20.54
CA GLY A 37 -29.12 -12.63 -19.48
C GLY A 37 -27.63 -12.91 -19.74
N ILE A 38 -27.28 -13.29 -20.97
CA ILE A 38 -25.88 -13.53 -21.38
C ILE A 38 -25.07 -12.22 -21.36
N LEU A 39 -25.63 -11.12 -21.87
CA LEU A 39 -24.96 -9.81 -21.86
C LEU A 39 -24.70 -9.31 -20.43
N CYS A 40 -25.67 -9.47 -19.52
CA CYS A 40 -25.48 -9.17 -18.11
C CYS A 40 -24.38 -10.04 -17.47
N GLY A 41 -24.37 -11.35 -17.77
CA GLY A 41 -23.32 -12.26 -17.31
C GLY A 41 -21.93 -11.86 -17.82
N ALA A 42 -21.81 -11.53 -19.11
CA ALA A 42 -20.58 -11.01 -19.69
C ALA A 42 -20.15 -9.68 -19.05
N GLY A 43 -21.12 -8.80 -18.72
CA GLY A 43 -20.89 -7.56 -18.01
C GLY A 43 -20.30 -7.77 -16.61
N VAL A 44 -20.80 -8.75 -15.84
CA VAL A 44 -20.24 -9.10 -14.53
C VAL A 44 -18.79 -9.56 -14.66
N VAL A 45 -18.50 -10.46 -15.60
CA VAL A 45 -17.13 -10.93 -15.86
C VAL A 45 -16.23 -9.77 -16.27
N GLY A 46 -16.71 -8.89 -17.15
CA GLY A 46 -15.98 -7.69 -17.58
C GLY A 46 -15.67 -6.74 -16.43
N SER A 47 -16.64 -6.49 -15.54
CA SER A 47 -16.43 -5.67 -14.34
C SER A 47 -15.43 -6.30 -13.37
N PHE A 48 -15.47 -7.62 -13.19
CA PHE A 48 -14.51 -8.34 -12.35
C PHE A 48 -13.09 -8.26 -12.91
N LEU A 49 -12.92 -8.43 -14.22
CA LEU A 49 -11.62 -8.29 -14.87
C LEU A 49 -11.11 -6.84 -14.81
N ALA A 50 -11.99 -5.85 -14.95
CA ALA A 50 -11.63 -4.45 -14.82
C ALA A 50 -11.17 -4.12 -13.39
N ASP A 51 -11.84 -4.64 -12.36
CA ASP A 51 -11.45 -4.47 -10.96
C ASP A 51 -10.05 -5.05 -10.70
N GLN A 52 -9.76 -6.24 -11.25
CA GLN A 52 -8.42 -6.84 -11.13
C GLN A 52 -7.31 -6.06 -11.85
N LEU A 53 -7.66 -5.18 -12.80
CA LEU A 53 -6.70 -4.38 -13.55
C LEU A 53 -6.44 -3.01 -12.93
N ILE A 54 -7.31 -2.54 -12.05
CA ILE A 54 -7.21 -1.21 -11.45
C ILE A 54 -6.44 -1.31 -10.14
N ILE A 55 -5.16 -0.93 -10.14
CA ILE A 55 -4.39 -0.76 -8.91
C ILE A 55 -4.89 0.49 -8.19
N THR A 56 -5.50 0.30 -7.04
CA THR A 56 -6.03 1.38 -6.20
C THR A 56 -4.90 2.20 -5.58
N ASP A 57 -5.12 3.48 -5.31
CA ASP A 57 -4.12 4.35 -4.65
C ASP A 57 -3.60 3.75 -3.32
N ARG A 58 -4.46 3.04 -2.60
CA ARG A 58 -4.10 2.32 -1.38
C ARG A 58 -3.08 1.21 -1.64
N GLU A 59 -3.32 0.39 -2.66
CA GLU A 59 -2.41 -0.69 -3.05
C GLU A 59 -1.08 -0.15 -3.58
N GLN A 60 -1.10 0.98 -4.30
CA GLN A 60 0.14 1.64 -4.72
C GLN A 60 0.98 2.07 -3.52
N VAL A 61 0.38 2.68 -2.50
CA VAL A 61 1.09 3.08 -1.27
C VAL A 61 1.60 1.86 -0.51
N GLU A 62 0.81 0.79 -0.40
CA GLU A 62 1.24 -0.46 0.23
C GLU A 62 2.44 -1.09 -0.49
N LEU A 63 2.41 -1.15 -1.83
CA LEU A 63 3.54 -1.58 -2.65
C LEU A 63 4.75 -0.67 -2.47
N SER A 64 4.56 0.64 -2.37
CA SER A 64 5.65 1.60 -2.11
C SER A 64 6.30 1.37 -0.75
N VAL A 65 5.54 1.04 0.30
CA VAL A 65 6.09 0.67 1.62
C VAL A 65 6.99 -0.55 1.50
N LEU A 66 6.53 -1.60 0.81
CA LEU A 66 7.28 -2.84 0.66
C LEU A 66 8.53 -2.65 -0.20
N THR A 67 8.42 -1.89 -1.29
CA THR A 67 9.54 -1.57 -2.17
C THR A 67 10.59 -0.73 -1.44
N LEU A 68 10.16 0.29 -0.69
CA LEU A 68 11.05 1.09 0.17
C LEU A 68 11.80 0.21 1.17
N ALA A 69 11.11 -0.74 1.82
CA ALA A 69 11.76 -1.66 2.76
C ALA A 69 12.78 -2.57 2.07
N ASP A 70 12.48 -3.09 0.89
CA ASP A 70 13.41 -3.89 0.10
C ASP A 70 14.65 -3.09 -0.34
N ASP A 71 14.47 -1.83 -0.73
CA ASP A 71 15.59 -0.93 -1.11
C ASP A 71 16.49 -0.63 0.10
N VAL A 72 15.88 -0.38 1.27
CA VAL A 72 16.62 -0.22 2.54
C VAL A 72 17.38 -1.48 2.89
N ARG A 73 16.75 -2.65 2.79
CA ARG A 73 17.37 -3.95 3.07
C ARG A 73 18.59 -4.20 2.17
N ARG A 74 18.53 -3.79 0.90
CA ARG A 74 19.63 -3.93 -0.07
C ARG A 74 20.75 -2.91 0.12
N MET A 75 20.63 -2.03 1.13
CA MET A 75 21.54 -0.91 1.35
C MET A 75 21.66 0.02 0.12
N ASP A 76 20.59 0.13 -0.68
CA ASP A 76 20.55 0.98 -1.88
C ASP A 76 20.06 2.39 -1.52
N GLU A 77 21.01 3.25 -1.16
CA GLU A 77 20.74 4.62 -0.76
C GLU A 77 20.04 5.42 -1.88
N ALA A 78 20.45 5.24 -3.14
CA ALA A 78 19.94 6.03 -4.25
C ALA A 78 18.45 5.76 -4.51
N ASN A 79 18.06 4.49 -4.54
CA ASN A 79 16.67 4.09 -4.72
C ASN A 79 15.82 4.42 -3.48
N THR A 80 16.36 4.24 -2.27
CA THR A 80 15.68 4.62 -1.03
C THR A 80 15.33 6.12 -1.02
N LEU A 81 16.27 6.98 -1.42
CA LEU A 81 16.06 8.43 -1.47
C LEU A 81 15.08 8.86 -2.58
N ALA A 82 14.85 8.03 -3.60
CA ALA A 82 13.90 8.29 -4.68
C ALA A 82 12.44 8.11 -4.24
N HIS A 83 12.19 7.35 -3.16
CA HIS A 83 10.87 7.26 -2.52
C HIS A 83 10.52 8.50 -1.69
N ILE A 84 11.52 9.32 -1.35
CA ILE A 84 11.33 10.52 -0.54
C ILE A 84 11.08 11.73 -1.45
N SER A 85 10.10 12.55 -1.09
CA SER A 85 9.77 13.77 -1.83
C SER A 85 11.02 14.64 -2.06
N ALA A 86 11.13 15.21 -3.26
CA ALA A 86 12.21 16.14 -3.60
C ALA A 86 12.23 17.38 -2.71
N ARG A 87 11.13 17.71 -2.02
CA ARG A 87 11.00 18.88 -1.16
C ARG A 87 11.47 18.64 0.29
N GLN A 88 11.79 17.41 0.65
CA GLN A 88 12.12 17.01 2.02
C GLN A 88 13.62 16.75 2.21
N ASP A 89 14.44 17.77 2.00
CA ASP A 89 15.90 17.66 2.12
C ASP A 89 16.35 17.24 3.52
N GLY A 90 15.66 17.73 4.57
CA GLY A 90 15.94 17.34 5.95
C GLY A 90 15.75 15.84 6.18
N LEU A 91 14.69 15.26 5.63
CA LEU A 91 14.39 13.83 5.75
C LEU A 91 15.44 12.99 5.01
N LYS A 92 15.82 13.41 3.80
CA LYS A 92 16.89 12.77 3.03
C LYS A 92 18.21 12.78 3.79
N SER A 93 18.55 13.88 4.46
CA SER A 93 19.76 13.97 5.29
C SER A 93 19.75 12.95 6.43
N VAL A 94 18.63 12.83 7.16
CA VAL A 94 18.49 11.85 8.26
C VAL A 94 18.66 10.41 7.75
N ILE A 95 18.06 10.09 6.61
CA ILE A 95 18.19 8.77 6.00
C ILE A 95 19.64 8.48 5.65
N LYS A 96 20.33 9.42 4.98
CA LYS A 96 21.76 9.29 4.65
C LYS A 96 22.62 9.02 5.88
N SER A 97 22.42 9.79 6.96
CA SER A 97 23.11 9.55 8.23
C SER A 97 22.82 8.14 8.79
N GLY A 98 21.61 7.62 8.61
CA GLY A 98 21.28 6.24 8.96
C GLY A 98 22.09 5.20 8.17
N PHE A 99 22.17 5.36 6.84
CA PHE A 99 22.99 4.50 5.97
C PHE A 99 24.49 4.56 6.31
N GLU A 100 24.99 5.72 6.75
CA GLU A 100 26.37 5.85 7.20
C GLU A 100 26.65 5.04 8.48
N LEU A 101 25.68 4.91 9.38
CA LEU A 101 25.83 4.19 10.65
C LEU A 101 25.67 2.66 10.50
N ILE A 102 24.84 2.22 9.56
CA ILE A 102 24.54 0.81 9.35
C ILE A 102 25.62 0.16 8.48
N ALA A 103 26.14 -0.98 8.92
CA ALA A 103 27.09 -1.79 8.16
C ALA A 103 26.37 -2.74 7.22
N ASP A 104 25.35 -3.43 7.72
CA ASP A 104 24.57 -4.42 6.98
C ASP A 104 23.21 -4.67 7.67
N ILE A 105 22.24 -5.18 6.91
CA ILE A 105 20.92 -5.58 7.38
C ILE A 105 20.72 -7.06 7.03
N GLU A 106 20.79 -7.93 8.03
CA GLU A 106 20.72 -9.39 7.84
C GLU A 106 19.33 -9.80 7.32
N TYR A 107 18.29 -9.27 7.94
CA TYR A 107 16.90 -9.44 7.51
C TYR A 107 16.07 -8.23 7.91
N LEU A 108 15.02 -7.97 7.12
CA LEU A 108 14.02 -6.95 7.39
C LEU A 108 12.66 -7.50 6.95
N ASN A 109 11.75 -7.63 7.89
CA ASN A 109 10.40 -8.11 7.67
C ASN A 109 9.38 -7.02 8.01
N ILE A 110 8.57 -6.65 7.03
CA ILE A 110 7.44 -5.74 7.21
C ILE A 110 6.19 -6.55 7.48
N THR A 111 5.44 -6.16 8.50
CA THR A 111 4.19 -6.80 8.93
C THR A 111 3.18 -5.75 9.36
N ASP A 112 1.90 -6.13 9.44
CA ASP A 112 0.84 -5.25 9.97
C ASP A 112 0.73 -3.93 9.18
N VAL A 113 0.80 -4.01 7.84
CA VAL A 113 0.68 -2.84 6.97
C VAL A 113 -0.77 -2.41 6.90
N SER A 114 -1.03 -1.15 7.21
CA SER A 114 -2.33 -0.51 7.07
C SER A 114 -2.15 0.82 6.37
N VAL A 115 -3.01 1.13 5.40
CA VAL A 115 -2.95 2.36 4.61
C VAL A 115 -4.30 3.06 4.65
N GLU A 116 -4.28 4.32 5.03
CA GLU A 116 -5.43 5.23 5.02
C GLU A 116 -5.22 6.33 3.98
N ILE A 117 -6.19 6.51 3.08
CA ILE A 117 -6.18 7.62 2.12
C ILE A 117 -6.83 8.86 2.76
N ILE A 118 -6.12 9.99 2.73
CA ILE A 118 -6.52 11.24 3.39
C ILE A 118 -6.90 12.28 2.34
N GLY A 119 -7.99 13.02 2.59
CA GLY A 119 -8.29 14.27 1.87
C GLY A 119 -8.58 14.10 0.37
N GLY A 120 -9.26 13.02 -0.02
CA GLY A 120 -9.77 12.86 -1.39
C GLY A 120 -8.75 12.36 -2.43
N GLY A 121 -7.67 11.69 -2.01
CA GLY A 121 -6.78 10.92 -2.91
C GLY A 121 -5.40 11.51 -3.17
N GLY A 122 -5.07 12.67 -2.58
CA GLY A 122 -3.74 13.30 -2.76
C GLY A 122 -2.72 13.01 -1.65
N ARG A 123 -3.18 12.45 -0.53
CA ARG A 123 -2.35 12.08 0.62
C ARG A 123 -2.75 10.72 1.17
N ALA A 124 -1.80 10.05 1.79
CA ALA A 124 -2.06 8.79 2.49
C ALA A 124 -1.19 8.71 3.75
N ARG A 125 -1.64 7.92 4.71
CA ARG A 125 -0.87 7.55 5.88
C ARG A 125 -0.74 6.04 5.91
N SER A 126 0.47 5.54 6.09
CA SER A 126 0.71 4.11 6.26
C SER A 126 1.26 3.83 7.65
N HIS A 127 0.77 2.78 8.28
CA HIS A 127 1.30 2.23 9.52
C HIS A 127 1.82 0.82 9.26
N PHE A 128 2.97 0.48 9.82
CA PHE A 128 3.51 -0.87 9.74
C PHE A 128 4.50 -1.17 10.86
N ARG A 129 4.76 -2.45 11.06
CA ARG A 129 5.84 -2.95 11.93
C ARG A 129 7.00 -3.42 11.07
N ALA A 130 8.21 -2.99 11.42
CA ALA A 130 9.44 -3.41 10.78
C ALA A 130 10.31 -4.15 11.80
N ASN A 131 10.59 -5.42 11.52
CA ASN A 131 11.40 -6.26 12.39
C ASN A 131 12.65 -6.69 11.62
N GLY A 132 13.84 -6.36 12.14
CA GLY A 132 15.08 -6.68 11.44
C GLY A 132 16.27 -6.93 12.35
N GLY A 133 17.26 -7.62 11.80
CA GLY A 133 18.60 -7.76 12.38
C GLY A 133 19.55 -6.77 11.72
N ILE A 134 20.17 -5.89 12.50
CA ILE A 134 21.01 -4.81 12.00
C ILE A 134 22.42 -4.98 12.55
N HIS A 135 23.42 -4.75 11.69
CA HIS A 135 24.82 -4.62 12.10
C HIS A 135 25.21 -3.15 12.06
N VAL A 136 25.69 -2.62 13.17
CA VAL A 136 26.09 -1.20 13.27
C VAL A 136 27.61 -1.09 13.15
N LYS A 137 28.08 -0.13 12.34
CA LYS A 137 29.52 0.12 12.16
C LYS A 137 30.16 0.42 13.52
N GLY A 138 31.24 -0.29 13.82
CA GLY A 138 31.99 -0.14 15.07
C GLY A 138 31.36 -0.79 16.32
N HIS A 139 30.13 -1.31 16.24
CA HIS A 139 29.45 -1.95 17.39
C HIS A 139 29.08 -3.43 17.14
N GLY A 140 29.10 -3.88 15.87
CA GLY A 140 28.79 -5.26 15.51
C GLY A 140 27.29 -5.52 15.43
N ASP A 141 26.91 -6.79 15.64
CA ASP A 141 25.51 -7.22 15.65
C ASP A 141 24.76 -6.63 16.86
N VAL A 142 23.67 -5.89 16.60
CA VAL A 142 22.79 -5.35 17.64
C VAL A 142 21.52 -6.19 17.85
N GLY A 143 21.46 -7.37 17.22
CA GLY A 143 20.40 -8.35 17.38
C GLY A 143 19.07 -7.91 16.75
N HIS A 144 18.00 -8.54 17.22
CA HIS A 144 16.64 -8.30 16.75
C HIS A 144 16.09 -6.95 17.21
N GLN A 145 15.71 -6.09 16.26
CA GLN A 145 15.18 -4.75 16.51
C GLN A 145 13.73 -4.64 15.98
N PRO A 146 12.72 -4.79 16.87
CA PRO A 146 11.33 -4.56 16.51
C PRO A 146 11.02 -3.06 16.56
N THR A 147 10.50 -2.52 15.45
CA THR A 147 10.12 -1.11 15.34
C THR A 147 8.74 -0.97 14.73
N ARG A 148 8.07 0.14 15.03
CA ARG A 148 6.79 0.52 14.42
C ARG A 148 6.96 1.88 13.78
N TRP A 149 6.35 2.07 12.62
CA TRP A 149 6.50 3.27 11.82
C TRP A 149 5.16 3.76 11.31
N GLU A 150 5.06 5.08 11.22
CA GLU A 150 4.04 5.78 10.47
C GLU A 150 4.73 6.63 9.40
N LEU A 151 4.24 6.53 8.18
CA LEU A 151 4.71 7.35 7.07
C LEU A 151 3.54 8.15 6.50
N THR A 152 3.78 9.45 6.28
CA THR A 152 2.86 10.28 5.52
C THR A 152 3.34 10.36 4.08
N TRP A 153 2.46 10.02 3.15
CA TRP A 153 2.68 10.02 1.72
C TRP A 153 1.92 11.14 1.04
N GLN A 154 2.52 11.68 -0.01
CA GLN A 154 1.89 12.64 -0.91
C GLN A 154 2.06 12.17 -2.35
N LYS A 155 0.98 12.24 -3.12
CA LYS A 155 1.01 11.95 -4.55
C LYS A 155 1.70 13.09 -5.29
N GLU A 156 2.80 12.77 -5.96
CA GLU A 156 3.58 13.69 -6.79
C GLU A 156 3.59 13.16 -8.23
N SER A 157 2.82 13.82 -9.11
CA SER A 157 2.53 13.33 -10.46
C SER A 157 1.86 11.94 -10.41
N GLU A 158 2.58 10.88 -10.77
CA GLU A 158 2.08 9.49 -10.78
C GLU A 158 2.60 8.66 -9.59
N ASP A 159 3.56 9.19 -8.83
CA ASP A 159 4.22 8.45 -7.76
C ASP A 159 3.78 8.90 -6.38
N TRP A 160 3.73 7.96 -5.43
CA TRP A 160 3.59 8.28 -4.02
C TRP A 160 4.96 8.50 -3.39
N LYS A 161 5.17 9.69 -2.82
CA LYS A 161 6.42 10.07 -2.16
C LYS A 161 6.21 10.28 -0.67
N VAL A 162 7.15 9.81 0.12
CA VAL A 162 7.16 10.04 1.58
C VAL A 162 7.50 11.50 1.84
N ILE A 163 6.65 12.15 2.62
CA ILE A 163 6.86 13.53 3.08
C ILE A 163 7.16 13.63 4.58
N GLU A 164 6.89 12.56 5.33
CA GLU A 164 7.09 12.50 6.78
C GLU A 164 7.34 11.06 7.20
N ILE A 165 8.27 10.87 8.14
CA ILE A 165 8.61 9.58 8.75
C ILE A 165 8.53 9.75 10.25
N GLN A 166 7.75 8.90 10.89
CA GLN A 166 7.62 8.88 12.34
C GLN A 166 7.81 7.48 12.89
N ARG A 167 8.69 7.36 13.88
CA ARG A 167 8.87 6.11 14.61
C ARG A 167 7.90 6.11 15.78
N LEU A 168 7.22 4.98 15.96
CA LEU A 168 6.29 4.77 17.05
C LEU A 168 6.84 3.73 18.03
N ASN A 169 6.42 3.84 19.28
CA ASN A 169 6.65 2.85 20.30
C ASN A 169 5.99 1.52 19.86
N PRO A 170 6.73 0.40 19.81
CA PRO A 170 6.21 -0.88 19.36
C PRO A 170 5.17 -1.49 20.33
N ILE A 171 5.10 -1.00 21.57
CA ILE A 171 4.15 -1.41 22.62
C ILE A 171 3.02 -0.39 22.73
N THR A 172 3.33 0.90 22.99
CA THR A 172 2.32 1.93 23.29
C THR A 172 1.75 2.62 22.05
N GLY A 173 2.48 2.61 20.93
CA GLY A 173 2.12 3.36 19.72
C GLY A 173 2.40 4.86 19.78
N GLU A 174 2.98 5.36 20.87
CA GLU A 174 3.34 6.78 21.01
C GLU A 174 4.57 7.15 20.19
N GLU A 175 4.69 8.42 19.79
CA GLU A 175 5.80 8.91 19.00
C GLU A 175 7.13 8.81 19.76
N ILE A 176 8.15 8.29 19.09
CA ILE A 176 9.53 8.24 19.58
C ILE A 176 10.41 8.96 18.55
N GLY A 177 11.47 9.64 19.02
CA GLY A 177 12.47 10.23 18.11
C GLY A 177 12.96 9.21 17.07
N THR A 178 13.03 9.62 15.80
CA THR A 178 13.33 8.72 14.67
C THR A 178 14.64 7.94 14.84
N LEU A 179 15.61 8.51 15.57
CA LEU A 179 16.92 7.89 15.86
C LEU A 179 17.17 7.58 17.36
N SER A 180 16.19 7.75 18.26
CA SER A 180 16.45 7.50 19.68
C SER A 180 16.49 5.99 19.99
N ARG A 181 17.49 5.58 20.78
CA ARG A 181 17.59 4.23 21.34
C ARG A 181 16.45 4.05 22.36
N GLN A 182 15.75 2.91 22.30
CA GLN A 182 14.85 2.52 23.38
C GLN A 182 15.72 2.19 24.59
N GLU A 183 15.54 2.95 25.67
CA GLU A 183 16.00 2.57 27.01
C GLU A 183 15.00 1.58 27.65
#